data_AF-A0A966TYB3-F1
#
_entry.id   AF-A0A966TYB3-F1
#
_cell.length_a   1.000
_cell.length_b   1.000
_cell.length_c   1.000
_cell.angle_alpha   90.00
_cell.angle_beta   90.00
_cell.angle_gamma   90.00
#
_symmetry.space_group_name_H-M   'P 1'
#
loop_
_entity.id
_entity.type
_entity.pdbx_description
1 polymer ?
#
loop_
_entity_poly.entity_id
_entity_poly.type
_entity_poly.pdbx_seq_one_letter_code
_entity_poly.pdbx_strand_id
1 'polypeptide(L)'
;MADTFTAGGLRVERRHDRWNGTSYMAWRPHVSMLFTDIKELLRFIAWPKKTPTGDALRAWLDVKPAEPTLAEPAAEASGFGPDPEDPNYQTRTVI
;
A
#
# COMPACT_ATOMS: atom_id res chain seq x y z
N MET A 1 9.01 0.05 -8.38
CA MET A 1 10.46 0.15 -8.10
C MET A 1 10.70 -0.32 -6.68
N ALA A 2 11.61 -1.26 -6.46
CA ALA A 2 11.96 -1.69 -5.11
C ALA A 2 12.92 -0.65 -4.51
N ASP A 3 12.50 -0.02 -3.43
CA ASP A 3 13.27 1.04 -2.76
C ASP A 3 14.09 0.38 -1.64
N THR A 4 15.42 0.52 -1.70
CA THR A 4 16.35 -0.19 -0.82
C THR A 4 17.23 0.79 -0.06
N PHE A 5 17.25 0.66 1.26
CA PHE A 5 18.16 1.37 2.15
C PHE A 5 19.26 0.44 2.65
N THR A 6 20.51 0.89 2.62
CA THR A 6 21.66 0.10 3.09
C THR A 6 22.55 0.93 3.99
N ALA A 7 22.95 0.40 5.15
CA ALA A 7 23.97 1.02 5.99
C ALA A 7 24.64 0.03 6.95
N GLY A 8 25.98 0.02 7.00
CA GLY A 8 26.76 -0.66 8.04
C GLY A 8 26.39 -2.13 8.29
N GLY A 9 26.04 -2.88 7.24
CA GLY A 9 25.61 -4.29 7.34
C GLY A 9 24.11 -4.50 7.55
N LEU A 10 23.32 -3.44 7.64
CA LEU A 10 21.87 -3.46 7.55
C LEU A 10 21.43 -3.19 6.10
N ARG A 11 20.51 -4.00 5.60
CA ARG A 11 19.75 -3.72 4.37
C ARG A 11 18.26 -3.71 4.72
N VAL A 12 17.52 -2.76 4.19
CA VAL A 12 16.06 -2.68 4.32
C VAL A 12 15.47 -2.48 2.94
N GLU A 13 14.55 -3.34 2.53
CA GLU A 13 13.80 -3.20 1.29
C GLU A 13 12.35 -2.87 1.59
N ARG A 14 11.84 -1.88 0.87
CA ARG A 14 10.44 -1.49 0.88
C ARG A 14 9.77 -2.12 -0.33
N ARG A 15 8.77 -2.96 -0.08
CA ARG A 15 7.91 -3.58 -1.09
C ARG A 15 6.51 -3.03 -0.91
N HIS A 16 5.95 -2.46 -1.97
CA HIS A 16 4.56 -2.06 -1.99
C HIS A 16 3.74 -3.16 -2.67
N ASP A 17 2.84 -3.77 -1.91
CA ASP A 17 1.87 -4.72 -2.44
C ASP A 17 0.54 -4.00 -2.72
N ARG A 18 -0.11 -4.34 -3.84
CA ARG A 18 -1.37 -3.71 -4.25
C ARG A 18 -2.51 -4.00 -3.27
N TRP A 19 -2.44 -5.10 -2.53
CA TRP A 19 -3.51 -5.60 -1.67
C TRP A 19 -3.13 -5.55 -0.19
N ASN A 20 -1.88 -5.87 0.13
CA ASN A 20 -1.40 -6.00 1.50
C ASN A 20 -0.68 -4.74 2.04
N GLY A 21 -0.65 -3.66 1.25
CA GLY A 21 0.00 -2.41 1.64
C GLY A 21 1.53 -2.48 1.59
N THR A 22 2.19 -1.65 2.39
CA THR A 22 3.66 -1.56 2.38
C THR A 22 4.28 -2.56 3.37
N SER A 23 5.12 -3.45 2.84
CA SER A 23 5.93 -4.39 3.61
C SER A 23 7.40 -3.98 3.60
N TYR A 24 8.06 -4.17 4.74
CA TYR A 24 9.47 -3.85 4.95
C TYR A 24 10.24 -5.13 5.25
N MET A 25 11.23 -5.45 4.44
CA MET A 25 12.10 -6.59 4.68
C MET A 25 13.45 -6.08 5.17
N ALA A 26 13.86 -6.50 6.37
CA ALA A 26 15.11 -6.08 6.98
C ALA A 26 16.08 -7.25 7.08
N TRP A 27 17.33 -7.03 6.66
CA TRP A 27 18.43 -7.97 6.77
C TRP A 27 19.51 -7.39 7.68
N ARG A 28 19.80 -8.14 8.73
CA ARG A 28 20.96 -7.96 9.61
C ARG A 28 21.90 -9.15 9.39
N PRO A 29 23.19 -9.04 9.76
CA PRO A 29 24.05 -10.20 9.82
C PRO A 29 23.37 -11.28 10.67
N HIS A 30 23.20 -12.47 10.08
CA HIS A 30 22.58 -13.67 10.68
C HIS A 30 21.05 -13.68 10.85
N VAL A 31 20.34 -12.58 10.61
CA VAL A 31 18.87 -12.53 10.79
C VAL A 31 18.20 -11.70 9.71
N SER A 32 17.18 -12.25 9.07
CA SER A 32 16.28 -11.53 8.17
C SER A 32 14.84 -11.66 8.65
N MET A 33 14.10 -10.55 8.67
CA MET A 33 12.71 -10.55 9.12
C MET A 33 11.88 -9.56 8.30
N LEU A 34 10.61 -9.90 8.10
CA LEU A 34 9.64 -9.07 7.39
C LEU A 34 8.72 -8.39 8.40
N PHE A 35 8.49 -7.10 8.20
CA PHE A 35 7.69 -6.23 9.06
C PHE A 35 6.66 -5.49 8.23
N THR A 36 5.47 -5.33 8.78
CA THR A 36 4.43 -4.44 8.21
C THR A 36 4.41 -3.10 8.96
N ASP A 37 4.79 -3.11 10.23
CA ASP A 37 4.84 -1.92 11.09
C ASP A 37 6.26 -1.33 11.19
N ILE A 38 6.34 -0.01 11.05
CA ILE A 38 7.60 0.75 11.08
C ILE A 38 8.22 0.75 12.48
N LYS A 39 7.42 0.75 13.55
CA LYS A 39 7.93 0.76 14.93
C LYS A 39 8.57 -0.58 15.26
N GLU A 40 7.96 -1.68 14.85
CA GLU A 40 8.53 -3.03 15.02
C GLU A 40 9.84 -3.19 14.23
N LEU A 41 9.89 -2.66 12.99
CA LEU A 41 11.13 -2.58 12.21
C LEU A 41 12.23 -1.80 12.96
N LEU A 42 11.91 -0.62 13.49
CA LEU A 42 12.87 0.21 14.23
C LEU A 42 13.34 -0.47 15.53
N ARG A 43 12.46 -1.21 16.21
CA ARG A 43 12.80 -2.02 17.39
C ARG A 43 13.73 -3.17 17.02
N PHE A 44 13.47 -3.87 15.91
CA PHE A 44 14.32 -4.96 15.42
C PHE A 44 15.72 -4.49 15.03
N ILE A 45 15.83 -3.32 14.41
CA ILE A 45 17.11 -2.72 14.04
C ILE A 45 17.89 -2.31 15.31
N ALA A 46 17.17 -1.97 16.39
CA ALA A 46 17.73 -1.63 17.70
C ALA A 46 18.81 -0.54 17.65
N TRP A 47 18.71 0.39 16.70
CA TRP A 47 19.71 1.44 16.56
C TRP A 47 19.58 2.52 17.65
N PRO A 48 20.71 3.03 18.17
CA PRO A 48 20.70 4.13 19.12
C PRO A 48 20.01 5.35 18.53
N LYS A 49 19.13 5.98 19.33
CA LYS A 49 18.58 7.29 19.01
C LYS A 49 19.74 8.29 18.94
N LYS A 50 19.78 9.15 17.91
CA LYS A 50 20.84 10.14 17.60
C LYS A 50 22.11 9.63 16.92
N THR A 51 22.04 8.49 16.24
CA THR A 51 23.08 8.13 15.26
C THR A 51 22.73 8.77 13.91
N PRO A 52 23.71 9.27 13.13
CA PRO A 52 23.43 9.85 11.81
C PRO A 52 22.76 8.82 10.89
N THR A 53 23.14 7.55 10.99
CA THR A 53 22.53 6.44 10.24
C THR A 53 21.08 6.19 10.65
N GLY A 54 20.78 6.25 11.95
CA GLY A 54 19.44 6.06 12.47
C GLY A 54 18.51 7.24 12.17
N ASP A 55 19.05 8.43 11.98
CA ASP A 55 18.30 9.59 11.50
C ASP A 55 17.98 9.46 10.00
N ALA A 56 18.97 9.11 9.19
CA ALA A 56 18.81 8.85 7.76
C ALA A 56 17.77 7.75 7.47
N LEU A 57 17.76 6.67 8.25
CA LEU A 57 16.74 5.62 8.12
C LEU A 57 15.34 6.13 8.49
N ARG A 58 15.22 6.93 9.55
CA ARG A 58 13.92 7.49 9.95
C ARG A 58 13.40 8.45 8.89
N ALA A 59 14.27 9.30 8.35
CA ALA A 59 13.93 10.18 7.23
C ALA A 59 13.50 9.36 6.00
N TRP A 60 14.20 8.27 5.67
CA TRP A 60 13.83 7.38 4.56
C TRP A 60 12.47 6.69 4.78
N LEU A 61 12.15 6.31 6.01
CA LEU A 61 10.85 5.72 6.39
C LEU A 61 9.72 6.75 6.44
N ASP A 62 10.03 8.01 6.76
CA ASP A 62 9.07 9.12 6.83
C ASP A 62 8.60 9.56 5.43
N VAL A 63 9.43 9.34 4.40
CA VAL A 63 8.99 9.47 3.01
C VAL A 63 7.84 8.49 2.76
N LYS A 64 6.61 8.98 2.91
CA LYS A 64 5.41 8.27 2.52
C LYS A 64 5.55 7.93 1.03
N PRO A 65 5.48 6.65 0.63
CA PRO A 65 5.23 6.36 -0.76
C PRO A 65 3.90 7.03 -1.12
N ALA A 66 3.84 7.65 -2.29
CA ALA A 66 2.58 8.15 -2.82
C ALA A 66 1.56 7.01 -2.69
N GLU A 67 0.58 7.20 -1.81
CA GLU A 67 -0.57 6.30 -1.74
C GLU A 67 -1.02 6.13 -3.19
N PRO A 68 -1.20 4.90 -3.71
CA PRO A 68 -1.98 4.79 -4.93
C PRO A 68 -3.31 5.42 -4.54
N THR A 69 -3.53 6.67 -4.96
CA THR A 69 -4.88 7.18 -5.10
C THR A 69 -5.56 6.06 -5.85
N LEU A 70 -6.45 5.35 -5.16
CA LEU A 70 -7.55 4.71 -5.82
C LEU A 70 -8.08 5.85 -6.67
N ALA A 71 -7.72 5.85 -7.96
CA ALA A 71 -8.48 6.60 -8.92
C ALA A 71 -9.89 6.11 -8.61
N GLU A 72 -10.69 6.99 -8.01
CA GLU A 72 -12.12 6.81 -7.97
C GLU A 72 -12.47 6.29 -9.36
N PRO A 73 -13.22 5.18 -9.49
CA PRO A 73 -13.72 4.83 -10.79
C PRO A 73 -14.54 6.05 -11.22
N ALA A 74 -13.94 6.89 -12.07
CA ALA A 74 -14.64 7.74 -12.99
C ALA A 74 -15.29 6.77 -13.99
N ALA A 75 -16.26 5.99 -13.49
CA ALA A 75 -17.44 5.66 -14.23
C ALA A 75 -18.30 6.92 -14.06
N GLU A 76 -18.08 7.93 -14.89
CA GLU A 76 -18.94 8.05 -16.07
C GLU A 76 -20.38 8.01 -15.61
N ALA A 77 -20.93 9.20 -15.42
CA ALA A 77 -22.35 9.47 -15.41
C ALA A 77 -22.99 8.84 -16.65
N SER A 78 -23.28 7.54 -16.59
CA SER A 78 -24.05 6.82 -17.59
C SER A 78 -25.49 6.91 -17.12
N GLY A 79 -26.25 7.73 -17.83
CA GLY A 79 -27.61 8.13 -17.52
C GLY A 79 -28.53 6.96 -17.16
N PHE A 80 -28.74 6.78 -15.86
CA PHE A 80 -30.05 6.35 -15.36
C PHE A 80 -30.90 7.61 -15.23
N GLY A 81 -31.53 7.99 -16.35
CA GLY A 81 -32.56 9.02 -16.37
C GLY A 81 -33.76 8.64 -15.48
N PRO A 82 -34.62 9.60 -15.14
CA PRO A 82 -35.80 9.34 -14.32
C PRO A 82 -36.68 8.29 -14.99
N ASP A 83 -37.06 7.29 -14.20
CA ASP A 83 -37.93 6.16 -14.54
C ASP A 83 -39.19 6.61 -15.30
N PRO A 84 -39.36 6.24 -16.57
CA PRO A 84 -40.62 6.41 -17.26
C PRO A 84 -41.50 5.17 -17.03
N GLU A 85 -42.57 5.39 -16.26
CA GLU A 85 -43.80 4.58 -16.11
C GLU A 85 -43.87 3.32 -16.99
N ASP A 86 -43.76 2.15 -16.35
CA ASP A 86 -43.89 0.81 -16.92
C ASP A 86 -45.28 0.62 -17.59
N PRO A 87 -45.39 0.58 -18.94
CA PRO A 87 -46.65 0.24 -19.60
C PRO A 87 -46.72 -1.29 -19.68
N ASN A 88 -47.59 -1.87 -18.86
CA ASN A 88 -47.97 -3.27 -18.84
C ASN A 88 -48.26 -3.83 -20.26
N TYR A 89 -47.28 -4.53 -20.86
CA TYR A 89 -47.46 -5.27 -22.12
C TYR A 89 -47.72 -6.76 -21.85
N GLN A 90 -49.00 -7.01 -21.62
CA GLN A 90 -49.76 -8.24 -21.80
C GLN A 90 -49.16 -9.23 -22.84
N THR A 91 -48.47 -10.27 -22.39
CA THR A 91 -48.11 -11.42 -23.24
C THR A 91 -49.27 -12.41 -23.29
N ARG A 92 -50.02 -12.41 -24.41
CA ARG A 92 -50.87 -13.54 -24.80
C ARG A 92 -49.99 -14.68 -25.31
N THR A 93 -49.91 -15.78 -24.58
CA THR A 93 -49.39 -17.05 -25.11
C THR A 93 -50.44 -17.67 -26.04
N VAL A 94 -50.05 -17.88 -27.30
CA VAL A 94 -50.75 -18.77 -28.23
C VAL A 94 -50.19 -20.17 -28.04
N ILE A 95 -51.04 -21.11 -27.59
CA ILE A 95 -50.95 -22.54 -27.86
C ILE A 95 -52.37 -23.10 -27.98
#